data_AF-A0A7X7VPU3-F1
#
_entry.id   AF-A0A7X7VPU3-F1
#
_cell.length_a   1.000
_cell.length_b   1.000
_cell.length_c   1.000
_cell.angle_alpha   90.00
_cell.angle_beta   90.00
_cell.angle_gamma   90.00
#
_symmetry.space_group_name_H-M   'P 1'
#
loop_
_entity.id
_entity.type
_entity.pdbx_description
1 polymer ?
#
loop_
_entity_poly.entity_id
_entity_poly.type
_entity_poly.pdbx_seq_one_letter_code
_entity_poly.pdbx_strand_id
1 'polypeptide(L)'
;MKTYSHKGTPDHEVSPAGSRPAEEYGDLQQLVEELYAVNPSHAVSRMDVIVRAEVDDLSEDLMEVVDLLPAGSYKRSRLCDQLNSIITAHGWAYVYGTVE
;
A
#
# COMPACT_ATOMS: atom_id res chain seq x y z
N MET A 1 24.91 -33.34 -21.70
CA MET A 1 23.57 -33.10 -21.14
C MET A 1 23.62 -31.76 -20.42
N LYS A 2 22.97 -30.72 -20.95
CA LYS A 2 22.87 -29.42 -20.27
C LYS A 2 21.63 -29.47 -19.39
N THR A 3 21.81 -29.43 -18.07
CA THR A 3 20.71 -29.34 -17.11
C THR A 3 20.24 -27.89 -17.06
N TYR A 4 19.01 -27.64 -17.51
CA TYR A 4 18.29 -26.40 -17.25
C TYR A 4 17.82 -26.43 -15.79
N SER A 5 18.42 -25.61 -14.93
CA SER A 5 17.81 -25.27 -13.65
C SER A 5 16.92 -24.06 -13.84
N HIS A 6 15.61 -24.29 -13.76
CA HIS A 6 14.60 -23.25 -13.63
C HIS A 6 14.99 -22.32 -12.47
N LYS A 7 15.19 -21.04 -12.77
CA LYS A 7 15.25 -19.99 -11.75
C LYS A 7 13.80 -19.73 -11.36
N GLY A 8 13.39 -20.24 -10.20
CA GLY A 8 12.09 -19.97 -9.61
C GLY A 8 11.90 -18.47 -9.46
N THR A 9 10.66 -18.05 -9.71
CA THR A 9 10.09 -16.75 -9.35
C THR A 9 10.42 -16.43 -7.88
N PRO A 10 10.73 -15.18 -7.51
CA PRO A 10 10.78 -14.82 -6.10
C PRO A 10 9.36 -14.94 -5.57
N ASP A 11 9.11 -15.98 -4.78
CA ASP A 11 7.95 -16.03 -3.90
C ASP A 11 8.04 -14.78 -3.02
N HIS A 12 7.13 -13.81 -3.18
CA HIS A 12 6.94 -12.73 -2.23
C HIS A 12 6.57 -13.41 -0.91
N GLU A 13 7.57 -13.67 -0.07
CA GLU A 13 7.44 -14.42 1.17
C GLU A 13 6.69 -13.52 2.15
N VAL A 14 5.35 -13.62 2.12
CA VAL A 14 4.47 -12.90 3.04
C VAL A 14 4.92 -13.22 4.47
N SER A 15 5.60 -12.25 5.06
CA SER A 15 6.30 -12.42 6.32
C SER A 15 5.27 -12.67 7.44
N PRO A 16 5.37 -13.78 8.19
CA PRO A 16 4.34 -14.14 9.16
C PRO A 16 4.27 -13.12 10.29
N ALA A 17 3.08 -12.97 10.88
CA ALA A 17 2.81 -12.09 12.02
C ALA A 17 3.87 -12.31 13.13
N GLY A 18 4.70 -11.29 13.36
CA GLY A 18 5.89 -11.34 14.21
C GLY A 18 7.19 -10.89 13.53
N SER A 19 7.15 -10.61 12.22
CA SER A 19 8.31 -10.20 11.44
C SER A 19 8.66 -8.72 11.65
N ARG A 20 9.96 -8.39 11.54
CA ARG A 20 10.44 -6.99 11.56
C ARG A 20 9.64 -6.17 10.53
N PRO A 21 9.45 -4.85 10.78
CA PRO A 21 8.94 -3.94 9.76
C PRO A 21 9.67 -4.13 8.43
N ALA A 22 8.92 -4.07 7.33
CA ALA A 22 9.49 -4.05 5.98
C ALA A 22 10.28 -2.75 5.75
N GLU A 23 11.07 -2.68 4.69
CA GLU A 23 11.81 -1.45 4.36
C GLU A 23 10.85 -0.31 3.99
N GLU A 24 9.70 -0.68 3.43
CA GLU A 24 8.58 0.15 2.98
C GLU A 24 7.62 0.53 4.13
N TYR A 25 7.99 0.24 5.39
CA TYR A 25 7.17 0.62 6.53
C TYR A 25 7.00 2.14 6.59
N GLY A 26 5.75 2.60 6.50
CA GLY A 26 5.40 4.02 6.49
C GLY A 26 5.12 4.61 5.10
N ASP A 27 5.34 3.87 4.01
CA ASP A 27 5.12 4.40 2.66
C ASP A 27 3.64 4.75 2.40
N LEU A 28 2.70 3.99 2.98
CA LEU A 28 1.27 4.37 2.94
C LEU A 28 1.00 5.69 3.67
N GLN A 29 1.71 5.99 4.76
CA GLN A 29 1.56 7.26 5.47
C GLN A 29 2.07 8.41 4.61
N GLN A 30 3.23 8.23 3.96
CA GLN A 30 3.79 9.21 3.05
C GLN A 30 2.84 9.51 1.88
N LEU A 31 2.28 8.47 1.26
CA LEU A 31 1.26 8.58 0.22
C LEU A 31 0.09 9.47 0.68
N VAL A 32 -0.47 9.19 1.87
CA VAL A 32 -1.59 9.95 2.41
C VAL A 32 -1.19 11.38 2.74
N GLU A 33 0.01 11.63 3.25
CA GLU A 33 0.49 12.99 3.51
C GLU A 33 0.56 13.82 2.22
N GLU A 34 1.10 13.26 1.16
CA GLU A 34 1.33 13.99 -0.09
C GLU A 34 0.04 14.24 -0.87
N LEU A 35 -0.88 13.28 -0.88
CA LEU A 35 -2.21 13.46 -1.48
C LEU A 35 -2.96 14.65 -0.90
N TYR A 36 -2.76 14.96 0.38
CA TYR A 36 -3.45 16.05 1.08
C TYR A 36 -2.57 17.27 1.37
N ALA A 37 -1.26 17.23 1.09
CA ALA A 37 -0.35 18.35 1.34
C ALA A 37 -0.71 19.61 0.53
N VAL A 38 -1.12 19.42 -0.73
CA VAL A 38 -1.43 20.54 -1.64
C VAL A 38 -2.83 21.11 -1.42
N ASN A 39 -3.78 20.28 -1.01
CA ASN A 39 -5.15 20.72 -0.74
C ASN A 39 -5.84 19.88 0.36
N PRO A 40 -5.57 20.19 1.65
CA PRO A 40 -6.00 19.37 2.78
C PRO A 40 -7.53 19.20 2.92
N SER A 41 -8.29 20.12 2.33
CA SER A 41 -9.76 20.13 2.40
C SER A 41 -10.42 19.42 1.22
N HIS A 42 -9.67 18.99 0.20
CA HIS A 42 -10.24 18.39 -1.00
C HIS A 42 -10.55 16.89 -0.84
N ALA A 43 -11.40 16.36 -1.71
CA ALA A 43 -11.64 14.92 -1.77
C ALA A 43 -10.75 14.31 -2.85
N VAL A 44 -9.98 13.27 -2.51
CA VAL A 44 -9.07 12.59 -3.42
C VAL A 44 -9.81 11.41 -4.06
N SER A 45 -9.82 11.29 -5.38
CA SER A 45 -10.45 10.16 -6.05
C SER A 45 -9.60 8.89 -5.94
N ARG A 46 -10.21 7.70 -6.04
CA ARG A 46 -9.44 6.44 -6.12
C ARG A 46 -8.36 6.49 -7.20
N MET A 47 -8.65 7.13 -8.34
CA MET A 47 -7.68 7.26 -9.43
C MET A 47 -6.49 8.13 -9.03
N ASP A 48 -6.72 9.22 -8.30
CA ASP A 48 -5.62 10.06 -7.80
C ASP A 48 -4.73 9.30 -6.82
N VAL A 49 -5.31 8.43 -5.97
CA VAL A 49 -4.53 7.57 -5.06
C VAL A 49 -3.64 6.60 -5.84
N ILE A 50 -4.19 5.93 -6.86
CA ILE A 50 -3.44 4.99 -7.70
C ILE A 50 -2.31 5.71 -8.44
N VAL A 51 -2.61 6.82 -9.10
CA VAL A 51 -1.60 7.58 -9.85
C VAL A 51 -0.50 8.07 -8.92
N ARG A 52 -0.84 8.54 -7.71
CA ARG A 52 0.17 8.96 -6.73
C ARG A 52 1.03 7.77 -6.28
N ALA A 53 0.41 6.64 -5.95
CA ALA A 53 1.11 5.41 -5.56
C ALA A 53 2.07 4.89 -6.63
N GLU A 54 1.67 4.94 -7.90
CA GLU A 54 2.56 4.61 -9.04
C GLU A 54 3.73 5.61 -9.15
N VAL A 55 3.49 6.91 -8.91
CA VAL A 55 4.55 7.93 -8.93
C VAL A 55 5.53 7.73 -7.77
N ASP A 56 5.05 7.26 -6.62
CA ASP A 56 5.88 6.94 -5.46
C ASP A 56 6.57 5.57 -5.55
N ASP A 57 6.33 4.81 -6.63
CA ASP A 57 6.91 3.48 -6.86
C ASP A 57 6.64 2.53 -5.68
N LEU A 58 5.40 2.54 -5.17
CA LEU A 58 5.01 1.64 -4.07
C LEU A 58 5.23 0.17 -4.44
N SER A 59 5.61 -0.63 -3.44
CA SER A 59 5.79 -2.07 -3.59
C SER A 59 4.52 -2.76 -4.08
N GLU A 60 4.67 -3.96 -4.67
CA GLU A 60 3.56 -4.74 -5.20
C GLU A 60 2.48 -5.01 -4.13
N ASP A 61 2.88 -5.31 -2.89
CA ASP A 61 1.98 -5.49 -1.76
C ASP A 61 1.19 -4.21 -1.42
N LEU A 62 1.85 -3.05 -1.42
CA LEU A 62 1.17 -1.78 -1.14
C LEU A 62 0.27 -1.32 -2.29
N MET A 63 0.66 -1.62 -3.53
CA MET A 63 -0.20 -1.44 -4.70
C MET A 63 -1.46 -2.32 -4.61
N GLU A 64 -1.36 -3.56 -4.12
CA GLU A 64 -2.55 -4.40 -3.87
C GLU A 64 -3.51 -3.74 -2.86
N VAL A 65 -2.97 -3.15 -1.78
CA VAL A 65 -3.78 -2.41 -0.80
C VAL A 65 -4.52 -1.24 -1.46
N VAL A 66 -3.83 -0.46 -2.29
CA VAL A 66 -4.41 0.69 -3.01
C VAL A 66 -5.45 0.24 -4.05
N ASP A 67 -5.19 -0.84 -4.77
CA ASP A 67 -6.09 -1.35 -5.80
C ASP A 67 -7.41 -1.90 -5.24
N LEU A 68 -7.41 -2.36 -3.99
CA LEU A 68 -8.62 -2.83 -3.31
C LEU A 68 -9.51 -1.70 -2.76
N LEU A 69 -9.09 -0.43 -2.88
CA LEU A 69 -9.95 0.69 -2.49
C LEU A 69 -11.27 0.67 -3.27
N PRO A 70 -12.42 0.91 -2.60
CA PRO A 70 -13.69 1.09 -3.28
C PRO A 70 -13.64 2.25 -4.30
N ALA A 71 -14.56 2.26 -5.25
CA ALA A 71 -14.70 3.42 -6.12
C ALA A 71 -15.25 4.63 -5.33
N GLY A 72 -14.73 5.83 -5.60
CA GLY A 72 -15.24 7.07 -5.03
C GLY A 72 -14.17 8.13 -4.82
N SER A 73 -14.54 9.14 -4.03
CA SER A 73 -13.65 10.19 -3.58
C SER A 73 -13.67 10.30 -2.06
N TYR A 74 -12.50 10.50 -1.47
CA TYR A 74 -12.29 10.38 -0.04
C TYR A 74 -11.80 11.69 0.56
N LYS A 75 -12.36 12.06 1.72
CA LYS A 75 -11.65 12.93 2.66
C LYS A 75 -10.59 12.11 3.39
N ARG A 76 -9.55 12.77 3.91
CA ARG A 76 -8.40 12.11 4.55
C ARG A 76 -8.81 10.99 5.51
N SER A 77 -9.64 11.30 6.50
CA SER A 77 -10.10 10.31 7.49
C SER A 77 -10.75 9.08 6.85
N ARG A 78 -11.58 9.27 5.82
CA ARG A 78 -12.22 8.16 5.10
C ARG A 78 -11.23 7.36 4.27
N LEU A 79 -10.21 7.99 3.69
CA LEU A 79 -9.15 7.25 2.99
C LEU A 79 -8.35 6.40 4.00
N CYS A 80 -7.95 7.00 5.12
CA CYS A 80 -7.22 6.29 6.18
C CYS A 80 -8.02 5.10 6.72
N ASP A 81 -9.32 5.27 6.99
CA ASP A 81 -10.21 4.17 7.40
C ASP A 81 -10.17 2.99 6.40
N GLN A 82 -10.23 3.29 5.10
CA GLN A 82 -10.27 2.25 4.05
C GLN A 82 -8.91 1.55 3.92
N LEU A 83 -7.81 2.30 3.84
CA LEU A 83 -6.46 1.75 3.77
C LEU A 83 -6.17 0.87 5.00
N ASN A 84 -6.50 1.35 6.20
CA ASN A 84 -6.32 0.60 7.44
C ASN A 84 -7.18 -0.67 7.49
N SER A 85 -8.41 -0.62 6.97
CA SER A 85 -9.27 -1.80 6.86
C SER A 85 -8.66 -2.86 5.94
N ILE A 86 -8.13 -2.46 4.78
CA ILE A 86 -7.58 -3.37 3.78
C ILE A 86 -6.26 -3.98 4.28
N ILE A 87 -5.31 -3.17 4.75
CA ILE A 87 -4.02 -3.65 5.22
C ILE A 87 -4.15 -4.56 6.45
N THR A 88 -5.12 -4.28 7.32
CA THR A 88 -5.44 -5.14 8.47
C THR A 88 -6.05 -6.46 8.02
N ALA A 89 -6.92 -6.46 7.00
CA ALA A 89 -7.50 -7.69 6.46
C ALA A 89 -6.45 -8.63 5.83
N HIS A 90 -5.37 -8.07 5.27
CA HIS A 90 -4.22 -8.86 4.79
C HIS A 90 -3.31 -9.35 5.92
N GLY A 91 -3.44 -8.80 7.13
CA GLY A 91 -2.53 -9.07 8.24
C GLY A 91 -1.20 -8.30 8.15
N TRP A 92 -1.13 -7.28 7.30
CA TRP A 92 0.09 -6.52 7.02
C TRP A 92 0.25 -5.24 7.84
N ALA A 93 -0.70 -4.92 8.72
CA ALA A 93 -0.66 -3.70 9.54
C ALA A 93 0.65 -3.55 10.36
N TYR A 94 1.22 -4.66 10.84
CA TYR A 94 2.51 -4.64 11.55
C TYR A 94 3.73 -4.67 10.63
N VAL A 95 3.55 -5.01 9.35
CA VAL A 95 4.61 -5.14 8.34
C VAL A 95 4.88 -3.82 7.64
N TYR A 96 3.82 -3.12 7.21
CA TYR A 96 3.92 -1.85 6.47
C TYR A 96 3.41 -0.62 7.24
N GLY A 97 2.73 -0.83 8.37
CA GLY A 97 2.17 0.23 9.20
C GLY A 97 0.72 0.60 8.85
N THR A 98 0.10 1.38 9.73
CA THR A 98 -1.24 1.98 9.55
C THR A 98 -1.13 3.48 9.40
N VAL A 99 -2.16 4.13 8.84
CA VAL A 99 -2.15 5.56 8.50
C VAL A 99 -3.15 6.41 9.29
N GLU A 100 -2.90 7.73 9.36
CA GLU A 100 -3.77 8.74 10.01
C GLU A 100 -3.91 10.07 9.23
#